data_AF-A0A1F4GYV1-F1
#
_entry.id   AF-A0A1F4GYV1-F1
#
_cell.length_a   1.000
_cell.length_b   1.000
_cell.length_c   1.000
_cell.angle_alpha   90.00
_cell.angle_beta   90.00
_cell.angle_gamma   90.00
#
_symmetry.space_group_name_H-M   'P 1'
#
loop_
_entity.id
_entity.type
_entity.pdbx_description
1 polymer ?
#
loop_
_entity_poly.entity_id
_entity_poly.type
_entity_poly.pdbx_seq_one_letter_code
_entity_poly.pdbx_strand_id
1 'polypeptide(L)'
;MPASALVVFRETLEAALIVAIVMGASRGVLAAGAGAGLAAGVLVGVLLYRGLLRIPLRHFFMATGLLVLLLAAGLAAAAAAYLTQAGLLPPISEELWDSSGFLSVESVPGHILHVLIGYQDRPTGIQLVFYVATLVTIAALMGIVGAQTKKSSSKSELQEESCR
;
A
#
# COMPACT_ATOMS: atom_id res chain seq x y z
N MET A 1 14.79 23.18 0.28
CA MET A 1 13.53 22.87 0.98
C MET A 1 12.65 24.06 1.42
N PRO A 2 13.00 25.37 1.30
CA PRO A 2 12.06 26.43 1.72
C PRO A 2 10.94 26.71 0.70
N ALA A 3 11.15 26.40 -0.58
CA ALA A 3 10.18 26.71 -1.65
C ALA A 3 8.85 25.96 -1.50
N SER A 4 8.87 24.68 -1.10
CA SER A 4 7.65 23.91 -0.89
C SER A 4 6.81 24.45 0.27
N ALA A 5 7.44 24.92 1.35
CA ALA A 5 6.74 25.52 2.48
C ALA A 5 6.00 26.81 2.08
N LEU A 6 6.63 27.67 1.26
CA LEU A 6 6.00 28.90 0.76
C LEU A 6 4.80 28.60 -0.16
N VAL A 7 4.90 27.57 -1.01
CA VAL A 7 3.81 27.16 -1.90
C VAL A 7 2.62 26.63 -1.09
N VAL A 8 2.87 25.76 -0.12
CA VAL A 8 1.80 25.22 0.74
C VAL A 8 1.14 26.34 1.54
N PHE A 9 1.93 27.25 2.12
CA PHE A 9 1.40 28.39 2.86
C PHE A 9 0.50 29.29 1.99
N ARG A 10 0.94 29.59 0.76
CA ARG A 10 0.14 30.35 -0.21
C ARG A 10 -1.20 29.66 -0.49
N GLU A 11 -1.17 28.38 -0.83
CA GLU A 11 -2.39 27.64 -1.17
C GLU A 11 -3.38 27.59 0.01
N THR A 12 -2.84 27.42 1.22
CA THR A 12 -3.66 27.39 2.45
C THR A 12 -4.25 28.76 2.76
N LEU A 13 -3.51 29.86 2.54
CA LEU A 13 -4.02 31.22 2.71
C LEU A 13 -5.11 31.56 1.69
N GLU A 14 -4.93 31.17 0.42
CA GLU A 14 -5.94 31.38 -0.62
C GLU A 14 -7.25 30.68 -0.25
N ALA A 15 -7.19 29.42 0.17
CA ALA A 15 -8.36 28.68 0.64
C ALA A 15 -9.02 29.36 1.86
N ALA A 16 -8.24 29.78 2.86
CA ALA A 16 -8.75 30.44 4.06
C ALA A 16 -9.43 31.78 3.73
N LEU A 17 -8.83 32.57 2.84
CA LEU A 17 -9.33 33.89 2.46
C LEU A 17 -10.61 33.78 1.62
N ILE A 18 -10.69 32.80 0.70
CA ILE A 18 -11.92 32.51 -0.05
C ILE A 18 -13.07 32.16 0.91
N VAL A 19 -12.85 31.28 1.88
CA VAL A 19 -13.88 30.90 2.86
C VAL A 19 -14.30 32.12 3.70
N ALA A 20 -13.36 32.96 4.13
CA ALA A 20 -13.65 34.17 4.88
C ALA A 20 -14.50 35.18 4.07
N ILE A 21 -14.17 35.39 2.79
CA ILE A 21 -14.95 36.25 1.89
C ILE A 21 -16.35 35.67 1.68
N VAL A 22 -16.48 34.37 1.40
CA VAL A 22 -17.77 33.72 1.15
C VAL A 22 -18.68 33.84 2.38
N MET A 23 -18.12 33.63 3.58
CA MET A 23 -18.83 33.80 4.86
C MET A 23 -19.25 35.26 5.11
N GLY A 24 -18.43 36.24 4.73
CA GLY A 24 -18.72 37.66 4.94
C GLY A 24 -19.64 38.31 3.89
N ALA A 25 -19.58 37.84 2.64
CA ALA A 25 -20.28 38.44 1.50
C ALA A 25 -21.63 37.77 1.19
N SER A 26 -21.81 36.49 1.54
CA SER A 26 -22.96 35.72 1.08
C SER A 26 -24.10 35.66 2.10
N ARG A 27 -25.34 35.80 1.62
CA ARG A 27 -26.55 35.59 2.45
C ARG A 27 -27.01 34.13 2.41
N GLY A 28 -27.12 33.52 3.60
CA GLY A 28 -27.83 32.27 3.89
C GLY A 28 -27.25 31.00 3.27
N VAL A 29 -27.47 30.79 1.98
CA VAL A 29 -27.31 29.47 1.33
C VAL A 29 -25.85 29.11 1.10
N LEU A 30 -25.04 30.03 0.58
CA LEU A 30 -23.61 29.80 0.32
C LEU A 30 -22.81 29.69 1.64
N ALA A 31 -23.17 30.48 2.65
CA ALA A 31 -22.56 30.40 3.98
C ALA A 31 -22.90 29.07 4.67
N ALA A 32 -24.14 28.59 4.52
CA ALA A 32 -24.55 27.27 5.03
C ALA A 32 -23.79 26.13 4.33
N GLY A 33 -23.60 26.20 3.01
CA GLY A 33 -22.82 25.21 2.26
C GLY A 33 -21.34 25.19 2.67
N ALA A 34 -20.73 26.36 2.84
CA ALA A 34 -19.35 26.48 3.33
C ALA A 34 -19.20 25.92 4.76
N GLY A 35 -20.14 26.25 5.66
CA GLY A 35 -20.17 25.72 7.02
C GLY A 35 -20.37 24.21 7.06
N ALA A 36 -21.28 23.67 6.24
CA ALA A 36 -21.51 22.23 6.13
C ALA A 36 -20.28 21.49 5.58
N GLY A 37 -19.61 22.05 4.57
CA GLY A 37 -18.37 21.50 4.03
C GLY A 37 -17.23 21.49 5.05
N LEU A 38 -17.09 22.58 5.81
CA LEU A 38 -16.11 22.66 6.90
C LEU A 38 -16.41 21.65 8.01
N ALA A 39 -17.68 21.52 8.42
CA ALA A 39 -18.10 20.55 9.41
C ALA A 39 -17.86 19.11 8.93
N ALA A 40 -18.19 18.79 7.67
CA ALA A 40 -17.91 17.49 7.06
C ALA A 40 -16.41 17.21 6.99
N GLY A 41 -15.59 18.20 6.60
CA GLY A 41 -14.13 18.08 6.57
C GLY A 41 -13.53 17.80 7.94
N VAL A 42 -13.98 18.53 8.98
CA VAL A 42 -13.57 18.29 10.36
C VAL A 42 -14.02 16.89 10.82
N LEU A 43 -15.24 16.49 10.51
CA LEU A 43 -15.77 15.16 10.87
C LEU A 43 -14.95 14.04 10.23
N VAL A 44 -14.67 14.13 8.93
CA VAL A 44 -13.83 13.17 8.20
C VAL A 44 -12.40 13.18 8.76
N GLY A 45 -11.82 14.36 9.01
CA GLY A 45 -10.49 14.50 9.59
C GLY A 45 -10.37 13.86 10.96
N VAL A 46 -11.38 14.06 11.83
CA VAL A 46 -11.44 13.42 13.15
C VAL A 46 -11.64 11.91 13.03
N LEU A 47 -12.49 11.43 12.12
CA LEU A 47 -12.67 10.00 11.86
C LEU A 47 -11.36 9.35 11.43
N LEU A 48 -10.65 9.98 10.48
CA LEU A 48 -9.35 9.50 10.01
C LEU A 48 -8.30 9.53 11.12
N TYR A 49 -8.24 10.61 11.91
CA TYR A 49 -7.32 10.71 13.05
C TYR A 49 -7.58 9.62 14.09
N ARG A 50 -8.86 9.40 14.47
CA ARG A 50 -9.24 8.34 15.41
C ARG A 50 -9.02 6.94 14.81
N GLY A 51 -9.27 6.78 13.52
CA GLY A 51 -9.00 5.53 12.79
C GLY A 51 -7.51 5.20 12.80
N LEU A 52 -6.66 6.18 12.49
CA LEU A 52 -5.21 6.03 12.47
C LEU A 52 -4.65 5.75 13.87
N LEU A 53 -5.17 6.41 14.91
CA LEU A 53 -4.78 6.14 16.30
C LEU A 53 -5.25 4.77 16.81
N ARG A 54 -6.35 4.23 16.29
CA ARG A 54 -6.84 2.89 16.66
C ARG A 54 -6.10 1.77 15.96
N ILE A 55 -5.57 2.01 14.76
CA ILE A 55 -4.83 1.00 14.01
C ILE A 55 -3.42 0.90 14.62
N PRO A 56 -3.02 -0.27 15.16
CA PRO A 56 -1.67 -0.43 15.65
C PRO A 56 -0.70 -0.22 14.48
N LEU A 57 0.30 0.66 14.63
CA LEU A 57 1.31 0.95 13.59
C LEU A 57 1.91 -0.32 12.96
N ARG A 58 1.99 -1.40 13.75
CA ARG A 58 2.39 -2.73 13.27
C ARG A 58 1.57 -3.23 12.08
N HIS A 59 0.25 -3.04 12.07
CA HIS A 59 -0.62 -3.43 10.95
C HIS A 59 -0.39 -2.55 9.73
N PHE A 60 -0.14 -1.25 9.94
CA PHE A 60 0.17 -0.33 8.85
C PHE A 60 1.48 -0.72 8.16
N PHE A 61 2.55 -0.97 8.92
CA PHE A 61 3.83 -1.44 8.38
C PHE A 61 3.75 -2.83 7.75
N MET A 62 2.94 -3.75 8.30
CA MET A 62 2.71 -5.05 7.66
C MET A 62 1.95 -4.91 6.34
N ALA A 63 0.92 -4.05 6.30
CA ALA A 63 0.12 -3.85 5.11
C ALA A 63 0.93 -3.18 3.99
N THR A 64 1.67 -2.11 4.29
CA THR A 64 2.53 -1.45 3.30
C THR A 64 3.70 -2.33 2.88
N GLY A 65 4.31 -3.08 3.82
CA GLY A 65 5.35 -4.05 3.51
C GLY A 65 4.86 -5.19 2.62
N LEU A 66 3.68 -5.74 2.91
CA LEU A 66 3.06 -6.76 2.07
C LEU A 66 2.72 -6.20 0.68
N LEU A 67 2.20 -4.97 0.61
CA LEU A 67 1.90 -4.31 -0.66
C LEU A 67 3.16 -4.14 -1.52
N VAL A 68 4.24 -3.61 -0.95
CA VAL A 68 5.52 -3.41 -1.65
C VAL A 68 6.13 -4.75 -2.05
N LEU A 69 6.00 -5.78 -1.21
CA LEU A 69 6.46 -7.13 -1.52
C LEU A 69 5.72 -7.72 -2.74
N LEU A 70 4.39 -7.60 -2.76
CA LEU A 70 3.57 -8.07 -3.87
C LEU A 70 3.88 -7.30 -5.16
N LEU A 71 4.05 -5.97 -5.06
CA LEU A 71 4.49 -5.13 -6.17
C LEU A 71 5.84 -5.58 -6.74
N ALA A 72 6.82 -5.85 -5.87
CA ALA A 72 8.15 -6.33 -6.28
C ALA A 72 8.08 -7.69 -6.98
N ALA A 73 7.27 -8.62 -6.45
CA ALA A 73 7.06 -9.92 -7.07
C ALA A 73 6.38 -9.80 -8.45
N GLY A 74 5.38 -8.91 -8.58
CA GLY A 74 4.74 -8.62 -9.86
C GLY A 74 5.69 -8.06 -10.91
N LEU A 75 6.58 -7.13 -10.53
CA LEU A 75 7.61 -6.59 -11.42
C LEU A 75 8.64 -7.65 -11.84
N ALA A 76 9.01 -8.57 -10.93
CA ALA A 76 9.89 -9.68 -11.26
C ALA A 76 9.25 -10.66 -12.26
N ALA A 77 7.96 -10.98 -12.09
CA ALA A 77 7.21 -11.80 -13.03
C ALA A 77 7.10 -11.12 -14.42
N ALA A 78 6.85 -9.82 -14.46
CA ALA A 78 6.83 -9.05 -15.71
C ALA A 78 8.20 -9.04 -16.40
N ALA A 79 9.30 -8.90 -15.65
CA ALA A 79 10.65 -8.99 -16.19
C ALA A 79 10.94 -10.38 -16.80
N ALA A 80 10.50 -11.45 -16.15
CA ALA A 80 10.60 -12.81 -16.68
C ALA A 80 9.79 -12.97 -17.99
N ALA A 81 8.61 -12.35 -18.08
CA ALA A 81 7.82 -12.32 -19.31
C ALA A 81 8.59 -11.67 -20.48
N TYR A 82 9.19 -10.50 -20.25
CA TYR A 82 10.02 -9.84 -21.27
C TYR A 82 11.22 -10.69 -21.68
N LEU A 83 11.81 -11.44 -20.74
CA LEU A 83 12.95 -12.31 -21.02
C LEU A 83 12.57 -13.53 -21.88
N THR A 84 11.35 -14.06 -21.70
CA THR A 84 10.79 -15.10 -22.58
C THR A 84 10.46 -14.55 -23.97
N GLN A 85 9.91 -13.33 -24.06
CA GLN A 85 9.65 -12.66 -25.35
C GLN A 85 10.92 -12.33 -26.12
N ALA A 86 12.01 -12.01 -25.42
CA ALA A 86 13.33 -11.78 -26.01
C ALA A 86 14.02 -13.07 -26.50
N GLY A 87 13.38 -14.25 -26.34
CA GLY A 87 13.92 -15.54 -26.76
C GLY A 87 15.08 -16.05 -25.89
N LEU A 88 15.34 -15.42 -24.74
CA LEU A 88 16.41 -15.80 -23.82
C LEU A 88 16.03 -17.03 -22.96
N LEU A 89 14.73 -17.25 -22.72
CA LEU A 89 14.20 -18.38 -21.98
C LEU A 89 13.19 -19.18 -22.83
N PRO A 90 13.31 -20.52 -22.93
CA PRO A 90 12.31 -21.35 -23.58
C PRO A 90 11.00 -21.38 -22.74
N PRO A 91 9.83 -21.10 -23.33
CA PRO A 91 8.55 -21.15 -22.62
C PRO A 91 8.21 -22.58 -22.21
N ILE A 92 8.04 -22.82 -20.90
CA ILE A 92 7.80 -24.16 -20.34
C ILE A 92 6.32 -24.59 -20.49
N SER A 93 5.38 -23.65 -20.69
CA SER A 93 3.95 -23.94 -20.95
C SER A 93 3.21 -22.68 -21.45
N GLU A 94 2.21 -22.86 -22.32
CA GLU A 94 1.45 -21.75 -22.92
C GLU A 94 0.41 -21.14 -21.96
N GLU A 95 -0.28 -21.93 -21.13
CA GLU A 95 -1.28 -21.44 -20.15
C GLU A 95 -1.46 -22.50 -19.04
N LEU A 96 -1.29 -22.15 -17.75
CA LEU A 96 -1.32 -23.13 -16.64
C LEU A 96 -2.64 -23.18 -15.87
N TRP A 97 -3.40 -22.09 -15.83
CA TRP A 97 -4.68 -22.01 -15.12
C TRP A 97 -5.54 -20.86 -15.64
N ASP A 98 -6.85 -21.10 -15.81
CA ASP A 98 -7.85 -20.08 -16.19
C ASP A 98 -8.72 -19.74 -14.96
N SER A 99 -8.49 -18.57 -14.37
CA SER A 99 -9.24 -18.07 -13.20
C SER A 99 -10.37 -17.10 -13.58
N SER A 100 -10.65 -16.92 -14.88
CA SER A 100 -11.62 -15.94 -15.40
C SER A 100 -13.07 -16.17 -14.94
N GLY A 101 -13.40 -17.39 -14.51
CA GLY A 101 -14.74 -17.76 -14.06
C GLY A 101 -15.16 -17.21 -12.69
N PHE A 102 -14.21 -16.81 -11.83
CA PHE A 102 -14.52 -16.36 -10.45
C PHE A 102 -14.17 -14.91 -10.15
N LEU A 103 -13.22 -14.28 -10.86
CA LEU A 103 -12.82 -12.88 -10.64
C LEU A 103 -12.26 -12.27 -11.94
N SER A 104 -13.12 -11.72 -12.79
CA SER A 104 -12.71 -11.10 -14.06
C SER A 104 -11.96 -9.77 -13.84
N VAL A 105 -10.79 -9.59 -14.47
CA VAL A 105 -9.96 -8.37 -14.44
C VAL A 105 -10.69 -7.10 -14.92
N GLU A 106 -11.76 -7.22 -15.71
CA GLU A 106 -12.61 -6.11 -16.19
C GLU A 106 -13.39 -5.38 -15.07
N SER A 107 -13.46 -5.95 -13.86
CA SER A 107 -14.13 -5.33 -12.73
C SER A 107 -13.21 -4.35 -12.00
N VAL A 108 -13.73 -3.21 -11.52
CA VAL A 108 -12.96 -2.18 -10.75
C VAL A 108 -12.13 -2.79 -9.60
N PRO A 109 -12.63 -3.78 -8.82
CA PRO A 109 -11.83 -4.47 -7.81
C PRO A 109 -10.70 -5.32 -8.42
N GLY A 110 -10.95 -5.98 -9.56
CA GLY A 110 -9.97 -6.78 -10.30
C GLY A 110 -8.83 -5.95 -10.89
N HIS A 111 -9.12 -4.75 -11.39
CA HIS A 111 -8.10 -3.84 -11.92
C HIS A 111 -7.21 -3.24 -10.81
N ILE A 112 -7.79 -2.96 -9.63
CA ILE A 112 -7.02 -2.53 -8.44
C ILE A 112 -6.13 -3.67 -7.95
N LEU A 113 -6.61 -4.91 -7.96
CA LEU A 113 -5.84 -6.09 -7.56
C LEU A 113 -4.73 -6.43 -8.57
N HIS A 114 -5.01 -6.30 -9.87
CA HIS A 114 -4.00 -6.39 -10.92
C HIS A 114 -2.87 -5.38 -10.70
N VAL A 115 -3.22 -4.12 -10.41
CA VAL A 115 -2.25 -3.04 -10.18
C VAL A 115 -1.50 -3.17 -8.83
N LEU A 116 -2.16 -3.62 -7.76
CA LEU A 116 -1.54 -3.76 -6.43
C LEU A 116 -0.74 -5.07 -6.26
N ILE A 117 -1.18 -6.17 -6.88
CA ILE A 117 -0.72 -7.54 -6.61
C ILE A 117 0.00 -8.17 -7.81
N GLY A 118 -0.21 -7.64 -9.01
CA GLY A 118 0.25 -8.27 -10.26
C GLY A 118 -0.57 -9.49 -10.65
N TYR A 119 -1.84 -9.55 -10.21
CA TYR A 119 -2.75 -10.64 -10.53
C TYR A 119 -3.01 -10.71 -12.03
N GLN A 120 -2.62 -11.82 -12.67
CA GLN A 120 -2.84 -12.08 -14.09
C GLN A 120 -3.83 -13.23 -14.24
N ASP A 121 -4.85 -13.04 -15.08
CA ASP A 121 -5.88 -14.06 -15.34
C ASP A 121 -5.33 -15.29 -16.09
N ARG A 122 -4.16 -15.16 -16.72
CA ARG A 122 -3.49 -16.21 -17.48
C ARG A 122 -1.97 -16.22 -17.23
N PRO A 123 -1.50 -16.70 -16.07
CA PRO A 123 -0.07 -16.75 -15.80
C PRO A 123 0.60 -17.86 -16.62
N THR A 124 1.71 -17.54 -17.29
CA THR A 124 2.59 -18.55 -17.90
C THR A 124 3.44 -19.23 -16.82
N GLY A 125 3.88 -20.47 -17.03
CA GLY A 125 4.54 -21.25 -15.97
C GLY A 125 5.83 -20.64 -15.43
N ILE A 126 6.57 -19.95 -16.28
CA ILE A 126 7.79 -19.25 -15.88
C ILE A 126 7.49 -18.04 -14.99
N GLN A 127 6.42 -17.29 -15.28
CA GLN A 127 6.03 -16.13 -14.48
C GLN A 127 5.59 -16.55 -13.08
N LEU A 128 4.81 -17.63 -12.97
CA LEU A 128 4.37 -18.17 -11.68
C LEU A 128 5.56 -18.66 -10.84
N VAL A 129 6.50 -19.38 -11.45
CA VAL A 129 7.71 -19.86 -10.75
C VAL A 129 8.56 -18.70 -10.26
N PHE A 130 8.78 -17.68 -11.09
CA PHE A 130 9.53 -16.49 -10.67
C PHE A 130 8.82 -15.72 -9.56
N TYR A 131 7.50 -15.51 -9.68
CA TYR A 131 6.71 -14.84 -8.66
C TYR A 131 6.78 -15.56 -7.31
N VAL A 132 6.55 -16.87 -7.29
CA VAL A 132 6.60 -17.70 -6.08
C VAL A 132 8.04 -17.75 -5.54
N ALA A 133 9.05 -17.89 -6.39
CA ALA A 133 10.45 -17.90 -5.96
C ALA A 133 10.85 -16.57 -5.31
N THR A 134 10.48 -15.43 -5.88
CA THR A 134 10.73 -14.11 -5.31
C THR A 134 9.98 -13.93 -3.98
N LEU A 135 8.70 -14.32 -3.93
CA LEU A 135 7.89 -14.22 -2.73
C LEU A 135 8.44 -15.09 -1.59
N VAL A 136 8.78 -16.34 -1.87
CA VAL A 136 9.37 -17.27 -0.88
C VAL A 136 10.75 -16.79 -0.45
N THR A 137 11.59 -16.31 -1.37
CA THR A 137 12.94 -15.81 -1.04
C THR A 137 12.86 -14.63 -0.08
N ILE A 138 12.02 -13.64 -0.38
CA ILE A 138 11.90 -12.44 0.45
C ILE A 138 11.19 -12.77 1.77
N ALA A 139 10.14 -13.61 1.76
CA ALA A 139 9.46 -14.03 2.98
C ALA A 139 10.37 -14.86 3.91
N ALA A 140 11.19 -15.76 3.35
CA ALA A 140 12.17 -16.53 4.10
C ALA A 140 13.25 -15.63 4.71
N LEU A 141 13.81 -14.69 3.94
CA LEU A 141 14.77 -13.70 4.45
C LEU A 141 14.16 -12.87 5.58
N MET A 142 12.91 -12.41 5.41
CA MET A 142 12.20 -11.63 6.43
C MET A 142 11.92 -12.47 7.70
N GLY A 143 11.55 -13.74 7.55
CA GLY A 143 11.34 -14.67 8.66
C GLY A 143 12.63 -15.00 9.42
N ILE A 144 13.75 -15.17 8.72
CA ILE A 144 15.06 -15.43 9.31
C ILE A 144 15.53 -14.19 10.09
N VAL A 145 15.39 -12.99 9.55
CA VAL A 145 15.77 -11.74 10.25
C VAL A 145 14.83 -11.45 11.43
N GLY A 146 13.53 -11.70 11.29
CA GLY A 146 12.55 -11.55 12.37
C GLY A 146 12.69 -12.55 13.53
N ALA A 147 13.27 -13.72 13.28
CA ALA A 147 13.58 -14.69 14.33
C ALA A 147 14.78 -14.26 15.21
N GLN A 148 15.70 -13.45 14.68
CA GLN A 148 16.88 -12.98 15.41
C GLN A 148 16.51 -11.95 16.49
N THR A 149 15.50 -11.11 16.26
CA THR A 149 15.04 -10.11 17.24
C THR A 149 14.37 -10.76 18.45
N LYS A 150 13.64 -11.86 18.26
CA LYS A 150 13.02 -12.60 19.38
C LYS A 150 14.05 -13.34 20.25
N LYS A 151 15.14 -13.82 19.64
CA LYS A 151 16.20 -14.58 20.31
C LYS A 151 17.09 -13.71 21.22
N SER A 152 17.22 -12.41 20.93
CA SER A 152 17.97 -11.46 21.76
C SER A 152 17.30 -11.15 23.10
N SER A 153 15.96 -11.11 23.16
CA SER A 153 15.21 -10.77 24.38
C SER A 153 15.05 -11.94 25.36
N SER A 154 15.06 -13.18 24.88
CA SER A 154 15.00 -14.38 25.74
C SER A 154 16.35 -14.70 26.40
N LYS A 155 17.47 -14.26 25.80
CA LYS A 155 18.80 -14.44 26.39
C LYS A 155 19.07 -13.54 27.60
N SER A 156 18.44 -12.37 27.68
CA SER A 156 18.60 -11.47 28.84
C SER A 156 17.84 -11.97 30.07
N GLU A 157 16.64 -12.55 29.91
CA GLU A 157 15.87 -13.08 31.05
C GLU A 157 16.52 -14.31 31.68
N LEU A 158 17.06 -15.22 30.87
CA LEU A 158 17.78 -16.40 31.38
C LEU A 158 19.09 -16.05 32.09
N GLN A 159 19.68 -14.90 31.79
CA GLN A 159 20.92 -14.44 32.42
C GLN A 159 20.67 -13.66 33.72
N GLU A 160 19.47 -13.08 33.88
CA GLU A 160 19.03 -12.44 35.13
C GLU A 160 18.56 -13.46 36.17
N GLU A 161 17.89 -14.54 35.74
CA GLU A 161 17.48 -15.66 36.62
C GLU A 161 18.68 -16.50 37.09
N SER A 162 19.75 -16.60 36.29
CA SER A 162 20.99 -17.29 36.68
C SER A 162 21.87 -16.46 37.63
N CYS A 163 21.59 -15.17 37.82
CA CYS A 163 22.32 -14.26 38.71
C CYS A 163 21.61 -14.05 40.06
N ARG A 164 20.45 -14.68 40.26
CA ARG A 164 19.63 -14.66 41.47
C ARG A 164 19.75 -15.98 42.23
#